data_AF-A0A535YG62-F1
#
_entry.id   AF-A0A535YG62-F1
#
_cell.length_a   1.000
_cell.length_b   1.000
_cell.length_c   1.000
_cell.angle_alpha   90.00
_cell.angle_beta   90.00
_cell.angle_gamma   90.00
#
_symmetry.space_group_name_H-M   'P 1'
#
loop_
_entity.id
_entity.type
_entity.pdbx_description
1 polymer ?
#
loop_
_entity_poly.entity_id
_entity_poly.type
_entity_poly.pdbx_seq_one_letter_code
_entity_poly.pdbx_strand_id
1 'polypeptide(L)'
;MTSLTNGQVMNVNNLKAGTHAIVITATDQLGNTSTTTVTFQVHATVGGMINAVNQGTQQGLITPMQQTKLISILNSVQSYLNAGNTTGAKNQLSYFITTVQSQSGVGINAAYAALLINWAQDLSSRL
;
A
#
# COMPACT_ATOMS: atom_id res chain seq x y z
N MET A 1 11.54 5.44 13.20
CA MET A 1 11.71 3.98 13.17
C MET A 1 10.62 3.36 14.02
N THR A 2 10.06 2.22 13.60
CA THR A 2 9.06 1.50 14.40
C THR A 2 9.78 0.47 15.26
N SER A 3 9.59 0.51 16.57
CA SER A 3 10.13 -0.51 17.47
C SER A 3 9.27 -1.77 17.41
N LEU A 4 9.92 -2.92 17.31
CA LEU A 4 9.28 -4.24 17.26
C LEU A 4 9.77 -5.04 18.47
N THR A 5 8.86 -5.78 19.11
CA THR A 5 9.23 -6.75 20.14
C THR A 5 9.38 -8.14 19.56
N ASN A 6 10.13 -9.02 20.25
CA ASN A 6 10.28 -10.40 19.83
C ASN A 6 8.92 -11.11 19.75
N GLY A 7 8.65 -11.77 18.63
CA GLY A 7 7.36 -12.44 18.37
C GLY A 7 6.21 -11.51 17.97
N GLN A 8 6.44 -10.20 17.83
CA GLN A 8 5.40 -9.27 17.38
C GLN A 8 4.99 -9.54 15.93
N VAL A 9 3.68 -9.70 15.70
CA VAL A 9 3.12 -9.69 14.35
C VAL A 9 3.14 -8.27 13.81
N MET A 10 3.81 -8.06 12.68
CA MET A 10 3.84 -6.77 12.00
C MET A 10 2.65 -6.64 11.04
N ASN A 11 1.91 -5.54 11.18
CA ASN A 11 0.96 -5.13 10.16
C ASN A 11 1.71 -4.37 9.06
N VAL A 12 1.84 -4.99 7.89
CA VAL A 12 2.54 -4.41 6.72
C VAL A 12 1.63 -3.53 5.86
N ASN A 13 0.33 -3.45 6.16
CA ASN A 13 -0.65 -2.74 5.32
C ASN A 13 -0.54 -1.21 5.41
N ASN A 14 0.35 -0.68 6.25
CA ASN A 14 0.66 0.75 6.34
C ASN A 14 2.03 1.10 5.75
N LEU A 15 2.74 0.12 5.19
CA LEU A 15 4.03 0.35 4.56
C LEU A 15 3.82 0.91 3.15
N LYS A 16 4.55 1.98 2.85
CA LYS A 16 4.73 2.44 1.48
C LYS A 16 5.41 1.37 0.64
N ALA A 17 5.13 1.35 -0.65
CA ALA A 17 5.91 0.58 -1.60
C ALA A 17 7.39 1.01 -1.58
N GLY A 18 8.29 0.07 -1.84
CA GLY A 18 9.73 0.27 -1.81
C GLY A 18 10.46 -0.63 -0.82
N THR A 19 11.74 -0.32 -0.59
CA THR A 19 12.63 -1.11 0.28
C THR A 19 12.48 -0.71 1.74
N HIS A 20 12.37 -1.72 2.60
CA HIS A 20 12.35 -1.59 4.05
C HIS A 20 13.43 -2.48 4.67
N ALA A 21 13.87 -2.11 5.87
CA ALA A 21 14.85 -2.86 6.63
C ALA A 21 14.33 -3.14 8.04
N ILE A 22 14.57 -4.37 8.51
CA ILE A 22 14.36 -4.79 9.89
C ILE A 22 15.74 -4.93 10.52
N VAL A 23 16.00 -4.14 11.55
CA VAL A 23 17.23 -4.21 12.34
C VAL A 23 16.93 -5.01 13.61
N ILE A 24 17.59 -6.16 13.75
CA ILE A 24 17.42 -7.09 14.86
C ILE A 24 18.64 -6.94 15.76
N THR A 25 18.43 -6.60 17.02
CA THR A 25 19.49 -6.54 18.03
C THR A 25 19.18 -7.56 19.13
N ALA A 26 20.14 -8.44 19.40
CA ALA A 26 20.09 -9.40 20.49
C ALA A 26 21.17 -9.08 21.53
N THR A 27 20.81 -9.22 22.80
CA THR A 27 21.73 -9.05 23.93
C THR A 27 21.75 -10.33 24.75
N ASP A 28 22.92 -10.89 25.03
CA ASP A 28 23.06 -12.06 25.91
C ASP A 28 22.97 -11.67 27.39
N GLN A 29 22.98 -12.65 28.29
CA GLN A 29 22.88 -12.42 29.74
C GLN A 29 24.10 -11.69 30.32
N LEU A 30 25.23 -11.68 29.62
CA LEU A 30 26.47 -10.99 30.02
C LEU A 30 26.53 -9.56 29.48
N GLY A 31 25.53 -9.14 28.69
CA GLY A 31 25.43 -7.81 28.10
C GLY A 31 26.09 -7.67 26.73
N ASN A 32 26.59 -8.75 26.12
CA ASN A 32 27.14 -8.69 24.76
C ASN A 32 25.99 -8.52 23.77
N THR A 33 26.18 -7.63 22.80
CA THR A 33 25.16 -7.35 21.76
C THR A 33 25.61 -7.79 20.39
N SER A 34 24.66 -8.18 19.55
CA SER A 34 24.87 -8.43 18.12
C SER A 34 23.69 -7.94 17.32
N THR A 35 23.97 -7.36 16.15
CA THR A 35 22.97 -6.78 15.26
C THR A 35 22.98 -7.48 13.89
N THR A 36 21.79 -7.75 13.36
CA THR A 36 21.59 -8.25 11.99
C THR A 36 20.54 -7.40 11.30
N THR A 37 20.75 -7.10 10.01
CA THR A 37 19.79 -6.35 9.19
C THR A 37 19.20 -7.25 8.11
N VAL A 38 17.88 -7.30 8.03
CA VAL A 38 17.13 -7.99 6.97
C VAL A 38 16.40 -6.96 6.13
N THR A 39 16.52 -7.04 4.80
CA THR A 39 15.82 -6.14 3.88
C THR A 39 14.69 -6.86 3.16
N PHE A 40 13.63 -6.12 2.84
CA PHE A 40 12.52 -6.61 2.02
C PHE A 40 11.93 -5.49 1.17
N GLN A 41 11.21 -5.86 0.11
CA GLN A 41 10.53 -4.92 -0.77
C GLN A 41 9.02 -5.09 -0.71
N VAL A 42 8.31 -3.97 -0.74
CA VAL A 42 6.86 -3.92 -0.87
C VAL A 42 6.52 -3.45 -2.28
N HIS A 43 5.80 -4.28 -3.03
CA HIS A 43 5.28 -3.95 -4.36
C HIS A 43 3.76 -4.04 -4.37
N ALA A 44 3.12 -3.00 -4.90
CA ALA A 44 1.68 -2.96 -5.01
C ALA A 44 1.17 -3.93 -6.10
N THR A 45 0.06 -4.59 -5.83
CA THR A 45 -0.68 -5.35 -6.83
C THR A 45 -2.11 -4.81 -6.89
N VAL A 46 -2.80 -5.00 -8.02
CA VAL A 46 -4.21 -4.59 -8.12
C VAL A 46 -5.05 -5.28 -7.03
N GLY A 47 -4.85 -6.58 -6.82
CA GLY A 47 -5.51 -7.32 -5.74
C GLY A 47 -5.19 -6.78 -4.35
N GLY A 48 -3.92 -6.44 -4.08
CA GLY A 48 -3.50 -5.81 -2.83
C GLY A 48 -4.17 -4.45 -2.61
N MET A 49 -4.28 -3.63 -3.65
CA MET A 49 -4.96 -2.34 -3.59
C MET A 49 -6.47 -2.48 -3.39
N ILE A 50 -7.13 -3.48 -4.01
CA ILE A 50 -8.56 -3.77 -3.77
C ILE A 50 -8.78 -4.17 -2.30
N ASN A 51 -7.92 -5.05 -1.77
CA ASN A 51 -7.98 -5.45 -0.36
C ASN A 51 -7.77 -4.25 0.57
N ALA A 52 -6.80 -3.37 0.25
CA ALA A 52 -6.58 -2.15 1.00
C ALA A 52 -7.81 -1.24 0.99
N VAL A 53 -8.43 -0.98 -0.17
CA VAL A 53 -9.65 -0.16 -0.26
C VAL A 53 -10.78 -0.76 0.60
N ASN A 54 -11.00 -2.09 0.54
CA ASN A 54 -12.00 -2.77 1.35
C ASN A 54 -11.73 -2.64 2.86
N GLN A 55 -10.47 -2.82 3.29
CA GLN A 55 -10.08 -2.69 4.68
C GLN A 55 -10.17 -1.24 5.17
N GLY A 56 -9.75 -0.28 4.36
CA GLY A 56 -9.87 1.15 4.65
C GLY A 56 -11.33 1.56 4.87
N THR A 57 -12.28 1.00 4.10
CA THR A 57 -13.71 1.25 4.35
C THR A 57 -14.21 0.63 5.64
N GLN A 58 -13.83 -0.62 5.94
CA GLN A 58 -14.20 -1.28 7.21
C GLN A 58 -13.65 -0.51 8.44
N GLN A 59 -12.50 0.15 8.30
CA GLN A 59 -11.88 0.96 9.34
C GLN A 59 -12.39 2.41 9.38
N GLY A 60 -13.35 2.78 8.53
CA GLY A 60 -13.88 4.15 8.44
C GLY A 60 -12.92 5.17 7.82
N LEU A 61 -11.83 4.72 7.20
CA LEU A 61 -10.85 5.58 6.51
C LEU A 61 -11.30 5.96 5.10
N ILE A 62 -12.23 5.22 4.51
CA ILE A 62 -12.80 5.46 3.18
C ILE A 62 -14.32 5.36 3.29
N THR A 63 -15.04 6.34 2.74
CA THR A 63 -16.51 6.25 2.69
C THR A 63 -16.98 5.17 1.70
N PRO A 64 -18.14 4.52 1.92
CA PRO A 64 -18.68 3.49 1.00
C PRO A 64 -18.84 3.98 -0.45
N MET A 65 -19.15 5.27 -0.63
CA MET A 65 -19.22 5.90 -1.95
C MET A 65 -17.87 5.87 -2.68
N GLN A 66 -16.79 6.24 -1.98
CA GLN A 66 -15.45 6.20 -2.57
C GLN A 66 -14.95 4.77 -2.74
N GLN A 67 -15.30 3.85 -1.85
CA GLN A 67 -14.97 2.42 -2.00
C GLN A 67 -15.44 1.89 -3.36
N THR A 68 -16.72 2.08 -3.68
CA THR A 68 -17.33 1.58 -4.91
C THR A 68 -16.63 2.14 -6.14
N LYS A 69 -16.37 3.46 -6.15
CA LYS A 69 -15.66 4.13 -7.23
C LYS A 69 -14.23 3.61 -7.41
N LEU A 70 -13.46 3.52 -6.32
CA LEU A 70 -12.07 3.09 -6.36
C LEU A 70 -11.93 1.63 -6.83
N ILE A 71 -12.81 0.73 -6.36
CA ILE A 71 -12.82 -0.68 -6.80
C ILE A 71 -13.16 -0.79 -8.29
N SER A 72 -14.12 0.01 -8.79
CA SER A 72 -14.45 0.03 -10.22
C SER A 72 -13.24 0.44 -11.08
N ILE A 73 -12.49 1.45 -10.66
CA ILE A 73 -11.26 1.87 -11.35
C ILE A 73 -10.21 0.75 -11.31
N LEU A 74 -9.98 0.13 -10.15
CA LEU A 74 -9.00 -0.97 -10.00
C LEU A 74 -9.38 -2.21 -10.82
N ASN A 75 -10.66 -2.55 -10.93
CA ASN A 75 -11.13 -3.61 -11.82
C ASN A 75 -10.87 -3.27 -13.30
N SER A 76 -10.98 -1.99 -13.68
CA SER A 76 -10.62 -1.53 -15.02
C SER A 76 -9.12 -1.67 -15.27
N VAL A 77 -8.28 -1.33 -14.29
CA VAL A 77 -6.83 -1.59 -14.35
C VAL A 77 -6.57 -3.08 -14.58
N GLN A 78 -7.19 -3.97 -13.80
CA GLN A 78 -7.01 -5.41 -13.96
C GLN A 78 -7.44 -5.91 -15.35
N SER A 79 -8.56 -5.41 -15.87
CA SER A 79 -9.03 -5.75 -17.21
C SER A 79 -8.01 -5.37 -18.30
N TYR A 80 -7.45 -4.16 -18.24
CA TYR A 80 -6.40 -3.73 -19.15
C TYR A 80 -5.13 -4.57 -19.05
N LEU A 81 -4.72 -4.94 -17.83
CA LEU A 81 -3.56 -5.83 -17.63
C LEU A 81 -3.80 -7.23 -18.22
N ASN A 82 -5.00 -7.78 -18.02
CA ASN A 82 -5.36 -9.09 -18.59
C ASN A 82 -5.36 -9.06 -20.12
N ALA A 83 -5.68 -7.91 -20.72
CA ALA A 83 -5.62 -7.68 -22.16
C ALA A 83 -4.22 -7.29 -22.68
N GLY A 84 -3.20 -7.23 -21.82
CA GLY A 84 -1.84 -6.79 -22.19
C GLY A 84 -1.72 -5.29 -22.51
N ASN A 85 -2.75 -4.49 -22.24
CA ASN A 85 -2.80 -3.06 -22.54
C ASN A 85 -2.25 -2.24 -21.37
N THR A 86 -0.93 -2.12 -21.27
CA THR A 86 -0.28 -1.38 -20.18
C THR A 86 -0.56 0.12 -20.22
N THR A 87 -0.74 0.71 -21.41
CA THR A 87 -1.14 2.12 -21.56
C THR A 87 -2.52 2.39 -20.95
N GLY A 88 -3.51 1.54 -21.23
CA GLY A 88 -4.84 1.63 -20.66
C GLY A 88 -4.81 1.47 -19.13
N ALA A 89 -4.01 0.52 -18.63
CA ALA A 89 -3.81 0.33 -17.20
C ALA A 89 -3.17 1.57 -16.53
N LYS A 90 -2.14 2.17 -17.12
CA LYS A 90 -1.51 3.41 -16.63
C LYS A 90 -2.48 4.58 -16.62
N ASN A 91 -3.31 4.74 -17.65
CA ASN A 91 -4.33 5.78 -17.70
C ASN A 91 -5.36 5.62 -16.57
N GLN A 92 -5.80 4.39 -16.30
CA GLN A 92 -6.71 4.10 -15.18
C GLN A 92 -6.04 4.29 -13.81
N LEU A 93 -4.75 3.97 -13.67
CA LEU A 93 -4.00 4.28 -12.44
C LEU A 93 -3.83 5.78 -12.22
N SER A 94 -3.61 6.56 -13.29
CA SER A 94 -3.63 8.03 -13.21
C SER A 94 -5.00 8.54 -12.77
N TYR A 95 -6.09 7.97 -13.31
CA TYR A 95 -7.45 8.32 -12.89
C TYR A 95 -7.74 7.93 -11.43
N PHE A 96 -7.26 6.78 -10.98
CA PHE A 96 -7.29 6.37 -9.57
C PHE A 96 -6.58 7.40 -8.69
N ILE A 97 -5.35 7.80 -9.04
CA ILE A 97 -4.54 8.77 -8.27
C ILE A 97 -5.27 10.11 -8.14
N THR A 98 -5.76 10.67 -9.25
CA THR A 98 -6.50 11.95 -9.23
C THR A 98 -7.80 11.85 -8.41
N THR A 99 -8.51 10.72 -8.49
CA THR A 99 -9.69 10.46 -7.66
C THR A 99 -9.32 10.47 -6.18
N VAL A 100 -8.30 9.72 -5.77
CA VAL A 100 -7.84 9.68 -4.38
C VAL A 100 -7.36 11.05 -3.90
N GLN A 101 -6.61 11.79 -4.72
CA GLN A 101 -6.16 13.15 -4.39
C GLN A 101 -7.33 14.08 -4.12
N SER A 102 -8.36 14.07 -4.99
CA SER A 102 -9.55 14.92 -4.83
C SER A 102 -10.38 14.61 -3.58
N GLN A 103 -10.25 13.40 -3.04
CA GLN A 103 -11.03 12.92 -1.90
C GLN A 103 -10.22 12.87 -0.59
N SER A 104 -8.93 13.21 -0.65
CA SER A 104 -8.05 13.26 0.51
C SER A 104 -8.53 14.31 1.51
N GLY A 105 -8.82 13.89 2.74
CA GLY A 105 -9.40 14.72 3.80
C GLY A 105 -10.91 14.93 3.68
N VAL A 106 -11.57 14.39 2.65
CA VAL A 106 -13.01 14.52 2.41
C VAL A 106 -13.70 13.16 2.55
N GLY A 107 -13.61 12.35 1.50
CA GLY A 107 -14.16 10.99 1.47
C GLY A 107 -13.15 9.90 1.83
N ILE A 108 -11.87 10.27 1.98
CA ILE A 108 -10.75 9.39 2.29
C ILE A 108 -9.87 10.09 3.33
N ASN A 109 -9.49 9.40 4.40
CA ASN A 109 -8.51 9.91 5.36
C ASN A 109 -7.21 10.31 4.64
N ALA A 110 -6.68 11.51 4.94
CA ALA A 110 -5.56 12.06 4.19
C ALA A 110 -4.27 11.22 4.25
N ALA A 111 -3.96 10.62 5.40
CA ALA A 111 -2.80 9.72 5.52
C ALA A 111 -3.01 8.43 4.72
N TYR A 112 -4.23 7.90 4.73
CA TYR A 112 -4.58 6.71 3.94
C TYR A 112 -4.57 6.98 2.44
N ALA A 113 -5.04 8.16 2.01
CA ALA A 113 -4.96 8.62 0.63
C ALA A 113 -3.51 8.63 0.13
N ALA A 114 -2.57 9.11 0.94
CA ALA A 114 -1.14 9.12 0.60
C ALA A 114 -0.57 7.71 0.39
N LEU A 115 -1.02 6.71 1.16
CA LEU A 115 -0.63 5.30 0.96
C LEU A 115 -1.18 4.74 -0.35
N LEU A 116 -2.48 4.95 -0.63
CA LEU A 116 -3.11 4.50 -1.88
C LEU A 116 -2.44 5.11 -3.11
N ILE A 117 -2.11 6.40 -3.08
CA ILE A 117 -1.39 7.08 -4.16
C ILE A 117 0.01 6.46 -4.34
N ASN A 118 0.74 6.24 -3.26
CA ASN A 118 2.08 5.66 -3.33
C ASN A 118 2.06 4.25 -3.93
N TRP A 119 1.10 3.40 -3.55
CA TRP A 119 0.94 2.07 -4.14
C TRP A 119 0.54 2.13 -5.63
N ALA A 120 -0.35 3.04 -6.00
CA ALA A 120 -0.72 3.23 -7.40
C ALA A 120 0.46 3.69 -8.26
N GLN A 121 1.32 4.56 -7.73
CA GLN A 121 2.55 5.01 -8.39
C GLN A 121 3.58 3.89 -8.55
N ASP A 122 3.78 3.07 -7.51
CA ASP A 122 4.64 1.88 -7.60
C ASP A 122 4.17 0.95 -8.72
N LEU A 123 2.88 0.59 -8.71
CA LEU A 123 2.34 -0.29 -9.75
C LEU A 123 2.49 0.34 -11.13
N SER A 124 2.13 1.61 -11.31
CA SER A 124 2.22 2.32 -12.58
C SER A 124 3.65 2.36 -13.13
N SER A 125 4.66 2.52 -12.27
CA SER A 125 6.07 2.58 -12.67
C SER A 125 6.62 1.27 -13.22
N ARG A 126 5.96 0.15 -12.93
CA ARG A 126 6.37 -1.22 -13.33
C ARG A 126 5.56 -1.78 -14.50
N LEU A 127 4.55 -1.05 -14.98
CA LEU A 127 3.80 -1.36 -16.20
C LEU A 127 4.47 -0.76 -17.44
#